data_AF-A0A973F7R8-F1
#
_entry.id   AF-A0A973F7R8-F1
#
_cell.length_a   1.000
_cell.length_b   1.000
_cell.length_c   1.000
_cell.angle_alpha   90.00
_cell.angle_beta   90.00
_cell.angle_gamma   90.00
#
_symmetry.space_group_name_H-M   'P 1'
#
loop_
_entity.id
_entity.type
_entity.pdbx_description
1 polymer ?
#
loop_
_entity_poly.entity_id
_entity_poly.type
_entity_poly.pdbx_seq_one_letter_code
_entity_poly.pdbx_strand_id
1 'polypeptide(L)'
;MKSTNASQFASSYKDWNESQEQRVADSIDEEVDSYIPNDEFYAKAFKAYVSENISNLWTEFENGLMYCESPIEKMMMVALAIVGGRQVSVGFKVKKMYFGRDVESSAEHLLIAPQAELGSYRVDFLLTMTIIAPKFEMVDGESKATGDNKVIKQMILECDGHDYHERTKEQAKKDRTRDRTLQQLGYLVFRYTGSEIWEDVFKCAQDAVNTLYKQTNDEAWGFKDDKNKTD
;
A
#
# COMPACT_ATOMS: atom_id res chain seq x y z
N MET A 1 13.09 -40.91 1.79
CA MET A 1 12.47 -39.96 0.83
C MET A 1 13.25 -38.67 0.87
N LYS A 2 13.53 -38.10 -0.30
CA LYS A 2 14.66 -37.20 -0.59
C LYS A 2 14.55 -35.86 0.12
N SER A 3 15.63 -35.43 0.78
CA SER A 3 15.89 -34.06 1.17
C SER A 3 16.20 -33.24 -0.09
N THR A 4 15.21 -32.53 -0.61
CA THR A 4 15.43 -31.59 -1.72
C THR A 4 16.11 -30.35 -1.15
N ASN A 5 17.28 -30.04 -1.71
CA ASN A 5 18.24 -29.05 -1.22
C ASN A 5 17.68 -27.62 -1.31
N ALA A 6 17.72 -26.87 -0.21
CA ALA A 6 17.39 -25.43 -0.18
C ALA A 6 18.19 -24.61 -1.21
N SER A 7 19.38 -25.08 -1.61
CA SER A 7 20.21 -24.47 -2.65
C SER A 7 19.66 -24.64 -4.08
N GLN A 8 18.96 -25.74 -4.37
CA GLN A 8 18.30 -25.94 -5.67
C GLN A 8 17.06 -25.05 -5.81
N PHE A 9 16.34 -24.80 -4.71
CA PHE A 9 15.22 -23.86 -4.68
C PHE A 9 15.70 -22.41 -4.87
N ALA A 10 16.79 -22.01 -4.20
CA ALA A 10 17.38 -20.68 -4.35
C ALA A 10 17.94 -20.41 -5.76
N SER A 11 18.58 -21.41 -6.40
CA SER A 11 19.05 -21.29 -7.79
C SER A 11 17.88 -21.19 -8.77
N SER A 12 16.88 -22.07 -8.65
CA SER A 12 15.69 -22.04 -9.50
C SER A 12 14.86 -20.77 -9.32
N TYR A 13 14.88 -20.16 -8.13
CA TYR A 13 14.24 -18.88 -7.84
C TYR A 13 15.00 -17.71 -8.50
N LYS A 14 16.33 -17.71 -8.40
CA LYS A 14 17.20 -16.70 -9.02
C LYS A 14 17.09 -16.72 -10.55
N ASP A 15 17.14 -17.90 -11.16
CA ASP A 15 17.05 -18.07 -12.62
C ASP A 15 15.64 -17.69 -13.14
N TRP A 16 14.59 -17.97 -12.35
CA TRP A 16 13.23 -17.55 -12.67
C TRP A 16 13.08 -16.02 -12.58
N ASN A 17 13.62 -15.39 -11.53
CA ASN A 17 13.61 -13.94 -11.37
C ASN A 17 14.38 -13.23 -12.49
N GLU A 18 15.61 -13.66 -12.81
CA GLU A 18 16.41 -13.07 -13.90
C GLU A 18 15.67 -13.16 -15.25
N SER A 19 14.95 -14.26 -15.50
CA SER A 19 14.14 -14.42 -16.73
C SER A 19 12.90 -13.53 -16.76
N GLN A 20 12.26 -13.26 -15.61
CA GLN A 20 11.11 -12.36 -15.56
C GLN A 20 11.54 -10.90 -15.57
N GLU A 21 12.62 -10.55 -14.88
CA GLU A 21 13.26 -9.23 -14.92
C GLU A 21 13.62 -8.85 -16.35
N GLN A 22 14.26 -9.75 -17.11
CA GLN A 22 14.58 -9.50 -18.52
C GLN A 22 13.32 -9.31 -19.37
N ARG A 23 12.28 -10.14 -19.20
CA ARG A 23 11.03 -10.01 -19.96
C ARG A 23 10.25 -8.73 -19.64
N VAL A 24 10.29 -8.31 -18.38
CA VAL A 24 9.70 -7.04 -17.94
C VAL A 24 10.49 -5.87 -18.51
N ALA A 25 11.83 -5.93 -18.46
CA ALA A 25 12.70 -4.92 -19.08
C ALA A 25 12.45 -4.80 -20.59
N ASP A 26 12.35 -5.93 -21.31
CA ASP A 26 12.07 -5.94 -22.75
C ASP A 26 10.68 -5.35 -23.08
N SER A 27 9.65 -5.69 -22.27
CA SER A 27 8.30 -5.14 -22.43
C SER A 27 8.20 -3.66 -22.09
N ILE A 28 8.98 -3.20 -21.12
CA ILE A 28 9.09 -1.78 -20.77
C ILE A 28 9.79 -1.05 -21.91
N ASP A 29 10.87 -1.60 -22.46
CA ASP A 29 11.59 -1.00 -23.59
C ASP A 29 10.65 -0.78 -24.79
N GLU A 30 9.80 -1.76 -25.12
CA GLU A 30 8.80 -1.62 -26.19
C GLU A 30 7.76 -0.52 -25.90
N GLU A 31 7.22 -0.45 -24.68
CA GLU A 31 6.21 0.55 -24.31
C GLU A 31 6.82 1.96 -24.22
N VAL A 32 8.01 2.07 -23.61
CA VAL A 32 8.77 3.30 -23.44
C VAL A 32 9.21 3.86 -24.80
N ASP A 33 9.55 3.00 -25.77
CA ASP A 33 9.88 3.39 -27.14
C ASP A 33 8.75 4.16 -27.83
N SER A 34 7.49 3.92 -27.46
CA SER A 34 6.35 4.69 -27.99
C SER A 34 6.24 6.13 -27.44
N TYR A 35 6.84 6.40 -26.28
CA TYR A 35 6.85 7.72 -25.62
C TYR A 35 8.20 8.45 -25.73
N ILE A 36 9.20 7.80 -26.33
CA ILE A 36 10.55 8.35 -26.45
C ILE A 36 10.61 9.44 -27.54
N PRO A 37 11.20 10.61 -27.24
CA PRO A 37 11.47 11.61 -28.26
C PRO A 37 12.35 11.04 -29.38
N ASN A 38 12.11 11.43 -30.63
CA ASN A 38 12.92 11.02 -31.79
C ASN A 38 14.40 11.45 -31.72
N ASP A 39 14.77 12.23 -30.71
CA ASP A 39 16.15 12.65 -30.46
C ASP A 39 16.90 11.55 -29.70
N GLU A 40 17.94 10.99 -30.33
CA GLU A 40 18.72 9.86 -29.84
C GLU A 40 19.37 10.10 -28.46
N PHE A 41 19.70 11.34 -28.12
CA PHE A 41 20.28 11.68 -26.82
C PHE A 41 19.21 11.67 -25.72
N TYR A 42 18.08 12.34 -25.95
CA TYR A 42 16.96 12.34 -24.99
C TYR A 42 16.37 10.94 -24.82
N ALA A 43 16.29 10.15 -25.88
CA ALA A 43 15.90 8.75 -25.84
C ALA A 43 16.77 7.94 -24.87
N LYS A 44 18.10 8.00 -25.02
CA LYS A 44 19.04 7.26 -24.15
C LYS A 44 18.99 7.74 -22.70
N ALA A 45 18.92 9.06 -22.48
CA ALA A 45 18.82 9.62 -21.13
C ALA A 45 17.50 9.23 -20.45
N PHE A 46 16.38 9.27 -21.18
CA PHE A 46 15.07 8.87 -20.68
C PHE A 46 15.01 7.38 -20.37
N LYS A 47 15.51 6.50 -21.26
CA LYS A 47 15.63 5.06 -20.99
C LYS A 47 16.42 4.80 -19.71
N ALA A 48 17.62 5.37 -19.58
CA ALA A 48 18.44 5.18 -18.39
C ALA A 48 17.72 5.62 -17.10
N TYR A 49 17.03 6.76 -17.14
CA TYR A 49 16.23 7.23 -16.02
C TYR A 49 15.07 6.27 -15.68
N VAL A 50 14.33 5.82 -16.69
CA VAL A 50 13.20 4.91 -16.52
C VAL A 50 13.66 3.55 -16.01
N SER A 51 14.69 2.94 -16.60
CA SER A 51 15.24 1.64 -16.18
C SER A 51 15.72 1.69 -14.72
N GLU A 52 16.46 2.73 -14.33
CA GLU A 52 16.94 2.90 -12.96
C GLU A 52 15.78 3.03 -11.97
N ASN A 53 14.76 3.84 -12.30
CA ASN A 53 13.62 4.03 -11.41
C ASN A 53 12.72 2.79 -11.33
N ILE A 54 12.51 2.08 -12.45
CA ILE A 54 11.71 0.85 -12.45
C ILE A 54 12.42 -0.27 -11.71
N SER A 55 13.73 -0.45 -11.88
CA SER A 55 14.47 -1.51 -11.18
C SER A 55 14.42 -1.33 -9.65
N ASN A 56 14.58 -0.08 -9.19
CA ASN A 56 14.42 0.27 -7.78
C ASN A 56 12.97 0.04 -7.29
N LEU A 57 11.97 0.49 -8.06
CA LEU A 57 10.56 0.28 -7.75
C LEU A 57 10.21 -1.21 -7.68
N TRP A 58 10.72 -2.01 -8.62
CA TRP A 58 10.51 -3.44 -8.69
C TRP A 58 11.06 -4.15 -7.45
N THR A 59 12.28 -3.80 -7.04
CA THR A 59 12.90 -4.39 -5.84
C THR A 59 12.11 -4.09 -4.56
N GLU A 60 11.58 -2.87 -4.43
CA GLU A 60 10.73 -2.48 -3.30
C GLU A 60 9.38 -3.20 -3.31
N PHE A 61 8.77 -3.33 -4.50
CA PHE A 61 7.49 -4.00 -4.71
C PHE A 61 7.55 -5.52 -4.56
N GLU A 62 8.56 -6.17 -5.13
CA GLU A 62 8.70 -7.63 -5.13
C GLU A 62 8.70 -8.15 -3.70
N ASN A 63 9.39 -7.45 -2.80
CA ASN A 63 9.47 -7.80 -1.39
C ASN A 63 8.11 -7.80 -0.68
N GLY A 64 7.17 -6.92 -1.03
CA GLY A 64 5.83 -7.00 -0.47
C GLY A 64 4.93 -7.99 -1.23
N LEU A 65 5.08 -8.09 -2.56
CA LEU A 65 4.30 -9.01 -3.40
C LEU A 65 4.55 -10.48 -3.05
N MET A 66 5.77 -10.82 -2.66
CA MET A 66 6.14 -12.14 -2.17
C MET A 66 5.36 -12.57 -0.92
N TYR A 67 4.84 -11.61 -0.15
CA TYR A 67 4.11 -11.88 1.09
C TYR A 67 2.59 -11.90 0.90
N CYS A 68 2.08 -11.51 -0.27
CA CYS A 68 0.68 -11.68 -0.61
C CYS A 68 0.37 -13.17 -0.88
N GLU A 69 -0.70 -13.69 -0.28
CA GLU A 69 -1.07 -15.12 -0.33
C GLU A 69 -2.01 -15.45 -1.51
N SER A 70 -2.60 -14.44 -2.16
CA SER A 70 -3.54 -14.65 -3.27
C SER A 70 -3.34 -13.67 -4.46
N PRO A 71 -3.86 -13.99 -5.66
CA PRO A 71 -3.81 -13.08 -6.81
C PRO A 71 -4.52 -11.75 -6.56
N ILE A 72 -5.65 -11.76 -5.85
CA ILE A 72 -6.42 -10.55 -5.53
C ILE A 72 -5.67 -9.64 -4.56
N GLU A 73 -4.93 -10.20 -3.60
CA GLU A 73 -4.04 -9.42 -2.73
C GLU A 73 -2.90 -8.79 -3.53
N LYS A 74 -2.27 -9.51 -4.47
CA LYS A 74 -1.22 -8.94 -5.32
C LYS A 74 -1.73 -7.77 -6.16
N MET A 75 -2.92 -7.90 -6.76
CA MET A 75 -3.55 -6.81 -7.49
C MET A 75 -3.84 -5.62 -6.58
N MET A 76 -4.40 -5.87 -5.40
CA MET A 76 -4.68 -4.83 -4.40
C MET A 76 -3.41 -4.11 -3.97
N MET A 77 -2.33 -4.82 -3.67
CA MET A 77 -1.06 -4.25 -3.27
C MET A 77 -0.51 -3.29 -4.34
N VAL A 78 -0.55 -3.70 -5.60
CA VAL A 78 -0.10 -2.86 -6.72
C VAL A 78 -0.95 -1.61 -6.84
N ALA A 79 -2.27 -1.76 -6.78
CA ALA A 79 -3.21 -0.64 -6.86
C ALA A 79 -3.01 0.35 -5.70
N LEU A 80 -2.86 -0.14 -4.47
CA LEU A 80 -2.61 0.70 -3.29
C LEU A 80 -1.34 1.54 -3.44
N ALA A 81 -0.26 0.93 -3.94
CA ALA A 81 1.00 1.62 -4.11
C ALA A 81 0.95 2.68 -5.23
N ILE A 82 0.30 2.37 -6.36
CA ILE A 82 0.09 3.33 -7.46
C ILE A 82 -0.80 4.49 -7.00
N VAL A 83 -1.93 4.19 -6.36
CA VAL A 83 -2.90 5.19 -5.91
C VAL A 83 -2.31 6.05 -4.79
N GLY A 84 -1.67 5.44 -3.79
CA GLY A 84 -0.99 6.15 -2.71
C GLY A 84 0.13 7.06 -3.24
N GLY A 85 0.94 6.56 -4.18
CA GLY A 85 2.06 7.31 -4.76
C GLY A 85 1.65 8.53 -5.57
N ARG A 86 0.36 8.68 -5.92
CA ARG A 86 -0.17 9.91 -6.53
C ARG A 86 -0.41 11.04 -5.52
N GLN A 87 -0.46 10.72 -4.22
CA GLN A 87 -0.82 11.66 -3.16
C GLN A 87 0.32 11.88 -2.17
N VAL A 88 0.99 10.81 -1.75
CA VAL A 88 1.96 10.81 -0.66
C VAL A 88 3.14 9.90 -0.97
N SER A 89 4.23 10.01 -0.22
CA SER A 89 5.31 9.02 -0.29
C SER A 89 4.78 7.65 0.17
N VAL A 90 5.10 6.59 -0.58
CA VAL A 90 4.67 5.23 -0.25
C VAL A 90 5.86 4.40 0.21
N GLY A 91 5.66 3.66 1.30
CA GLY A 91 6.57 2.64 1.75
C GLY A 91 5.88 1.31 2.01
N PHE A 92 6.69 0.28 2.19
CA PHE A 92 6.25 -1.07 2.50
C PHE A 92 6.86 -1.54 3.81
N LYS A 93 6.07 -2.24 4.63
CA LYS A 93 6.56 -2.88 5.85
C LYS A 93 6.29 -4.36 5.80
N VAL A 94 7.35 -5.15 5.88
CA VAL A 94 7.28 -6.61 5.91
C VAL A 94 8.00 -7.09 7.15
N LYS A 95 7.26 -7.67 8.10
CA LYS A 95 7.77 -8.07 9.43
C LYS A 95 8.45 -6.87 10.13
N LYS A 96 9.77 -6.94 10.33
CA LYS A 96 10.61 -5.90 10.94
C LYS A 96 11.36 -5.04 9.92
N MET A 97 11.19 -5.32 8.63
CA MET A 97 11.87 -4.63 7.55
C MET A 97 10.97 -3.55 6.95
N TYR A 98 11.57 -2.41 6.63
CA TYR A 98 10.92 -1.27 5.99
C TYR A 98 11.61 -1.03 4.65
N PHE A 99 10.81 -0.82 3.62
CA PHE A 99 11.24 -0.59 2.25
C PHE A 99 10.49 0.63 1.69
N GLY A 100 11.08 1.33 0.73
CA GLY A 100 10.54 2.57 0.16
C GLY A 100 11.38 3.80 0.53
N ARG A 101 11.67 4.62 -0.47
CA ARG A 101 12.37 5.91 -0.31
C ARG A 101 11.53 6.90 0.50
N ASP A 102 12.23 7.70 1.31
CA ASP A 102 11.72 8.94 1.93
C ASP A 102 10.48 8.85 2.87
N VAL A 103 10.10 7.66 3.35
CA VAL A 103 8.98 7.52 4.29
C VAL A 103 9.26 8.27 5.61
N GLU A 104 10.50 8.26 6.09
CA GLU A 104 10.87 8.94 7.33
C GLU A 104 11.11 10.45 7.16
N SER A 105 11.38 10.90 5.93
CA SER A 105 11.70 12.30 5.59
C SER A 105 10.49 13.07 5.02
N SER A 106 9.44 12.38 4.56
CA SER A 106 8.25 13.04 4.05
C SER A 106 7.29 13.47 5.16
N ALA A 107 6.70 14.65 4.99
CA ALA A 107 5.64 15.15 5.87
C ALA A 107 4.37 14.29 5.77
N GLU A 108 4.14 13.65 4.61
CA GLU A 108 2.98 12.79 4.37
C GLU A 108 3.43 11.47 3.76
N HIS A 109 3.09 10.34 4.41
CA HIS A 109 3.40 9.02 3.87
C HIS A 109 2.36 7.96 4.21
N LEU A 110 2.23 7.01 3.29
CA LEU A 110 1.46 5.77 3.43
C LEU A 110 2.42 4.58 3.54
N LEU A 111 2.32 3.85 4.64
CA LEU A 111 3.00 2.56 4.81
C LEU A 111 2.02 1.41 4.57
N ILE A 112 2.36 0.53 3.64
CA ILE A 112 1.56 -0.65 3.26
C ILE A 112 2.23 -1.89 3.85
N ALA A 113 1.53 -2.60 4.73
CA ALA A 113 2.05 -3.82 5.37
C ALA A 113 1.21 -5.05 4.98
N PRO A 114 1.65 -5.87 4.00
CA PRO A 114 0.97 -7.11 3.68
C PRO A 114 1.12 -8.14 4.81
N GLN A 115 0.09 -8.95 5.01
CA GLN A 115 0.03 -10.04 6.00
C GLN A 115 0.46 -9.60 7.40
N ALA A 116 0.00 -8.41 7.83
CA ALA A 116 0.40 -7.81 9.09
C ALA A 116 -0.19 -8.56 10.30
N GLU A 117 0.63 -8.74 11.34
CA GLU A 117 0.22 -9.35 12.61
C GLU A 117 -0.22 -8.28 13.61
N LEU A 118 -1.47 -8.36 14.06
CA LEU A 118 -2.13 -7.50 15.03
C LEU A 118 -2.59 -8.33 16.25
N GLY A 119 -1.69 -8.49 17.22
CA GLY A 119 -1.93 -9.36 18.38
C GLY A 119 -2.10 -10.82 17.94
N SER A 120 -3.27 -11.41 18.19
CA SER A 120 -3.60 -12.77 17.76
C SER A 120 -4.15 -12.88 16.34
N TYR A 121 -4.29 -11.75 15.63
CA TYR A 121 -4.87 -11.70 14.30
C TYR A 121 -3.80 -11.43 13.26
N ARG A 122 -3.94 -12.05 12.09
CA ARG A 122 -3.24 -11.67 10.87
C ARG A 122 -4.25 -11.03 9.94
N VAL A 123 -3.89 -9.96 9.24
CA VAL A 123 -4.74 -9.25 8.28
C VAL A 123 -4.05 -9.14 6.93
N ASP A 124 -4.81 -9.08 5.84
CA ASP A 124 -4.22 -9.08 4.50
C ASP A 124 -3.37 -7.84 4.26
N PHE A 125 -3.86 -6.66 4.64
CA PHE A 125 -3.09 -5.43 4.66
C PHE A 125 -3.38 -4.58 5.90
N LEU A 126 -2.33 -4.01 6.46
CA LEU A 126 -2.41 -2.86 7.37
C LEU A 126 -1.83 -1.63 6.67
N LEU A 127 -2.69 -0.64 6.44
CA LEU A 127 -2.33 0.66 5.93
C LEU A 127 -2.10 1.59 7.11
N THR A 128 -0.97 2.30 7.12
CA THR A 128 -0.67 3.34 8.11
C THR A 128 -0.38 4.65 7.40
N MET A 129 -1.24 5.64 7.58
CA MET A 129 -1.05 6.99 7.07
C MET A 129 -0.48 7.86 8.17
N THR A 130 0.59 8.59 7.86
CA THR A 130 1.18 9.58 8.73
C THR A 130 1.16 10.93 8.03
N ILE A 131 0.68 11.95 8.73
CA ILE A 131 0.76 13.35 8.28
C ILE A 131 1.38 14.17 9.41
N ILE A 132 2.40 14.94 9.07
CA ILE A 132 3.09 15.89 9.94
C ILE A 132 2.76 17.28 9.39
N ALA A 133 1.87 17.99 10.10
CA ALA A 133 1.46 19.35 9.76
C ALA A 133 2.01 20.34 10.81
N PRO A 134 2.16 21.64 10.50
CA PRO A 134 2.50 22.63 11.51
C PRO A 134 1.38 22.74 12.55
N LYS A 135 1.76 22.74 13.83
CA LYS A 135 0.87 23.02 14.95
C LYS A 135 0.76 24.55 15.12
N PHE A 136 -0.46 25.07 15.06
CA PHE A 136 -0.74 26.49 15.27
C PHE A 136 -1.39 26.74 16.64
N GLU A 137 -0.94 27.78 17.33
CA GLU A 137 -1.53 28.27 18.57
C GLU A 137 -1.75 29.78 18.51
N MET A 138 -2.77 30.27 19.23
CA MET A 138 -3.03 31.69 19.34
C MET A 138 -2.10 32.30 20.40
N VAL A 139 -1.21 33.19 19.97
CA VAL A 139 -0.28 33.93 20.83
C VAL A 139 -0.48 35.41 20.54
N ASP A 140 -0.91 36.16 21.56
CA ASP A 140 -1.21 37.61 21.46
C ASP A 140 -2.22 37.98 20.36
N GLY A 141 -3.20 37.10 20.10
CA GLY A 141 -4.23 37.31 19.07
C GLY A 141 -3.79 36.96 17.65
N GLU A 142 -2.57 36.46 17.46
CA GLU A 142 -2.05 35.98 16.17
C GLU A 142 -1.92 34.45 16.17
N SER A 143 -2.20 33.81 15.04
CA SER A 143 -1.89 32.39 14.84
C SER A 143 -0.40 32.22 14.56
N LYS A 144 0.31 31.52 15.44
CA LYS A 144 1.75 31.23 15.30
C LYS A 144 1.99 29.74 15.26
N ALA A 145 2.88 29.31 14.37
CA ALA A 145 3.37 27.93 14.36
C ALA A 145 4.24 27.70 15.60
N THR A 146 3.88 26.73 16.44
CA THR A 146 4.55 26.42 17.71
C THR A 146 5.21 25.04 17.75
N GLY A 147 5.09 24.26 16.68
CA GLY A 147 5.72 22.95 16.55
C GLY A 147 5.07 22.13 15.44
N ASP A 148 5.18 20.82 15.54
CA ASP A 148 4.58 19.88 14.59
C ASP A 148 3.40 19.13 15.25
N ASN A 149 2.35 18.93 14.47
CA ASN A 149 1.24 18.04 14.77
C ASN A 149 1.39 16.78 13.90
N LYS A 150 1.88 15.70 14.51
CA LYS A 150 2.00 14.39 13.86
C LYS A 150 0.76 13.55 14.16
N VAL A 151 0.01 13.24 13.11
CA VAL A 151 -1.15 12.35 13.18
C VAL A 151 -0.84 11.05 12.46
N ILE A 152 -1.21 9.93 13.09
CA ILE A 152 -1.06 8.59 12.53
C ILE A 152 -2.42 7.90 12.60
N LYS A 153 -2.93 7.41 11.47
CA LYS A 153 -4.13 6.57 11.41
C LYS A 153 -3.83 5.25 10.73
N GLN A 154 -4.59 4.23 11.11
CA GLN A 154 -4.44 2.88 10.59
C GLN A 154 -5.77 2.36 10.04
N MET A 155 -5.69 1.65 8.92
CA MET A 155 -6.79 0.95 8.29
C MET A 155 -6.37 -0.49 7.99
N ILE A 156 -7.25 -1.43 8.30
CA ILE A 156 -7.15 -2.82 7.88
C ILE A 156 -7.90 -2.97 6.57
N LEU A 157 -7.28 -3.61 5.58
CA LEU A 157 -7.92 -3.97 4.31
C LEU A 157 -7.84 -5.48 4.13
N GLU A 158 -9.00 -6.11 3.92
CA GLU A 158 -9.17 -7.54 3.71
C GLU A 158 -9.63 -7.83 2.27
N CYS A 159 -8.99 -8.80 1.63
CA CYS A 159 -9.28 -9.27 0.28
C CYS A 159 -10.02 -10.61 0.35
N ASP A 160 -11.33 -10.59 0.15
CA ASP A 160 -12.18 -11.75 0.38
C ASP A 160 -12.43 -12.55 -0.89
N GLY A 161 -11.57 -13.55 -1.14
CA GLY A 161 -11.72 -14.47 -2.28
C GLY A 161 -12.86 -15.50 -2.14
N HIS A 162 -13.67 -15.45 -1.08
CA HIS A 162 -14.67 -16.50 -0.79
C HIS A 162 -15.92 -16.45 -1.66
N ASP A 163 -16.05 -15.52 -2.60
CA ASP A 163 -17.18 -15.52 -3.56
C ASP A 163 -17.25 -16.82 -4.39
N TYR A 164 -16.13 -17.55 -4.54
CA TYR A 164 -16.05 -18.79 -5.30
C TYR A 164 -16.35 -20.07 -4.51
N HIS A 165 -16.50 -20.01 -3.18
CA HIS A 165 -16.79 -21.18 -2.34
C HIS A 165 -17.88 -20.90 -1.31
N GLU A 166 -18.81 -21.85 -1.13
CA GLU A 166 -19.87 -21.71 -0.12
C GLU A 166 -19.28 -21.53 1.29
N ARG A 167 -19.56 -20.38 1.91
CA ARG A 167 -19.26 -20.13 3.32
C ARG A 167 -20.16 -20.97 4.21
N THR A 168 -19.56 -21.72 5.13
CA THR A 168 -20.31 -22.35 6.22
C THR A 168 -20.79 -21.28 7.23
N LYS A 169 -21.91 -21.53 7.91
CA LYS A 169 -22.44 -20.62 8.93
C LYS A 169 -21.45 -20.35 10.07
N GLU A 170 -20.66 -21.37 10.44
CA GLU A 170 -19.65 -21.24 11.49
C GLU A 170 -18.47 -20.36 11.06
N GLN A 171 -18.03 -20.47 9.79
CA GLN A 171 -17.00 -19.59 9.24
C GLN A 171 -17.47 -18.13 9.22
N ALA A 172 -18.70 -17.88 8.76
CA ALA A 172 -19.28 -16.53 8.75
C ALA A 172 -19.39 -15.92 10.16
N LYS A 173 -19.74 -16.73 11.17
CA LYS A 173 -19.81 -16.29 12.57
C LYS A 173 -18.43 -15.94 13.13
N LYS A 174 -17.41 -16.74 12.80
CA LYS A 174 -16.02 -16.48 13.20
C LYS A 174 -15.48 -15.20 12.56
N ASP A 175 -15.68 -15.03 11.26
CA ASP A 175 -15.25 -13.84 10.51
C ASP A 175 -15.91 -12.56 11.10
N ARG A 176 -17.21 -12.58 11.35
CA ARG A 176 -17.92 -11.45 11.99
C ARG A 176 -17.42 -11.13 13.39
N THR A 177 -17.05 -12.16 14.17
CA THR A 177 -16.52 -11.96 15.51
C THR A 177 -15.13 -11.32 15.43
N ARG A 178 -14.29 -11.79 14.51
CA ARG A 178 -12.97 -11.22 14.22
C ARG A 178 -13.07 -9.75 13.80
N ASP A 179 -13.92 -9.44 12.82
CA ASP A 179 -14.10 -8.07 12.32
C ASP A 179 -14.56 -7.13 13.44
N ARG A 180 -15.51 -7.59 14.29
CA ARG A 180 -15.96 -6.83 15.46
C ARG A 180 -14.83 -6.58 16.45
N THR A 181 -13.98 -7.56 16.72
CA THR A 181 -12.84 -7.38 17.62
C THR A 181 -11.85 -6.36 17.07
N LEU A 182 -11.52 -6.43 15.77
CA LEU A 182 -10.61 -5.47 15.14
C LEU A 182 -11.18 -4.04 15.19
N GLN A 183 -12.48 -3.87 14.95
CA GLN A 183 -13.15 -2.58 15.10
C GLN A 183 -13.16 -2.08 16.55
N GLN A 184 -13.38 -2.97 17.53
CA GLN A 184 -13.31 -2.63 18.96
C GLN A 184 -11.91 -2.18 19.40
N LEU A 185 -10.86 -2.64 18.72
CA LEU A 185 -9.49 -2.17 18.91
C LEU A 185 -9.22 -0.80 18.26
N GLY A 186 -10.23 -0.19 17.62
CA GLY A 186 -10.13 1.14 17.03
C GLY A 186 -9.67 1.16 15.57
N TYR A 187 -9.51 -0.01 14.93
CA TYR A 187 -9.15 -0.07 13.52
C TYR A 187 -10.35 0.23 12.63
N LEU A 188 -10.12 1.07 11.62
CA LEU A 188 -11.00 1.14 10.46
C LEU A 188 -10.78 -0.12 9.62
N VAL A 189 -11.85 -0.87 9.31
CA VAL A 189 -11.75 -2.15 8.58
C VAL A 189 -12.53 -2.06 7.28
N PHE A 190 -11.84 -2.19 6.16
CA PHE A 190 -12.42 -2.34 4.82
C PHE A 190 -12.26 -3.81 4.38
N ARG A 191 -13.30 -4.35 3.76
CA ARG A 191 -13.32 -5.71 3.22
C ARG A 191 -13.89 -5.64 1.82
N TYR A 192 -13.09 -6.04 0.84
CA TYR A 192 -13.49 -6.09 -0.56
C TYR A 192 -13.64 -7.54 -0.99
N THR A 193 -14.72 -7.86 -1.69
CA THR A 193 -14.87 -9.18 -2.28
C THR A 193 -13.93 -9.38 -3.46
N GLY A 194 -13.68 -10.63 -3.81
CA GLY A 194 -12.92 -10.97 -5.00
C GLY A 194 -13.56 -10.37 -6.27
N SER A 195 -14.90 -10.33 -6.35
CA SER A 195 -15.62 -9.73 -7.46
C SER A 195 -15.41 -8.21 -7.56
N GLU A 196 -15.45 -7.48 -6.44
CA GLU A 196 -15.15 -6.04 -6.42
C GLU A 196 -13.71 -5.75 -6.88
N ILE A 197 -12.76 -6.54 -6.40
CA ILE A 197 -11.34 -6.40 -6.77
C ILE A 197 -11.12 -6.71 -8.25
N TRP A 198 -11.76 -7.75 -8.79
CA TRP A 198 -11.66 -8.10 -10.20
C TRP A 198 -12.33 -7.09 -11.13
N GLU A 199 -13.44 -6.49 -10.69
CA GLU A 199 -14.16 -5.47 -11.46
C GLU A 199 -13.34 -4.18 -11.54
N ASP A 200 -12.88 -3.65 -10.40
CA ASP A 200 -12.09 -2.42 -10.36
C ASP A 200 -11.25 -2.31 -9.07
N VAL A 201 -10.06 -2.92 -9.09
CA VAL A 201 -9.10 -2.83 -7.99
C VAL A 201 -8.62 -1.41 -7.72
N PHE A 202 -8.54 -0.55 -8.75
CA PHE A 202 -8.09 0.82 -8.58
C PHE A 202 -9.11 1.65 -7.83
N LYS A 203 -10.40 1.46 -8.09
CA LYS A 203 -11.48 2.06 -7.30
C LYS A 203 -11.44 1.60 -5.85
N CYS A 204 -11.25 0.30 -5.60
CA CYS A 204 -11.12 -0.23 -4.23
C CYS A 204 -9.95 0.43 -3.48
N ALA A 205 -8.78 0.51 -4.12
CA ALA A 205 -7.61 1.18 -3.55
C ALA A 205 -7.85 2.69 -3.35
N GLN A 206 -8.53 3.35 -4.29
CA GLN A 206 -8.87 4.78 -4.21
C GLN A 206 -9.77 5.09 -3.03
N ASP A 207 -10.81 4.28 -2.82
CA ASP A 207 -11.74 4.43 -1.69
C ASP A 207 -11.01 4.26 -0.35
N ALA A 208 -10.15 3.25 -0.23
CA ALA A 208 -9.36 3.00 0.97
C ALA A 208 -8.36 4.14 1.26
N VAL A 209 -7.52 4.50 0.28
CA VAL A 209 -6.47 5.52 0.42
C VAL A 209 -7.09 6.89 0.69
N ASN A 210 -8.11 7.30 -0.06
CA ASN A 210 -8.75 8.61 0.14
C ASN A 210 -9.42 8.74 1.49
N THR A 211 -10.10 7.67 1.94
CA THR A 211 -10.75 7.68 3.25
C THR A 211 -9.72 7.85 4.35
N LEU A 212 -8.63 7.07 4.31
CA LEU A 212 -7.57 7.15 5.29
C LEU A 212 -6.83 8.50 5.25
N TYR A 213 -6.52 9.00 4.05
CA TYR A 213 -5.90 10.30 3.85
C TYR A 213 -6.75 11.42 4.44
N LYS A 214 -8.02 11.54 4.02
CA LYS A 214 -8.94 12.58 4.49
C LYS A 214 -9.04 12.59 6.01
N GLN A 215 -9.28 11.43 6.63
CA GLN A 215 -9.39 11.34 8.08
C GLN A 215 -8.10 11.76 8.80
N THR A 216 -6.94 11.41 8.25
CA THR A 216 -5.63 11.77 8.84
C THR A 216 -5.37 13.26 8.66
N ASN A 217 -5.66 13.80 7.47
CA ASN A 217 -5.42 15.18 7.11
C ASN A 217 -6.34 16.14 7.88
N ASP A 218 -7.63 15.81 7.99
CA ASP A 218 -8.61 16.59 8.74
C ASP A 218 -8.17 16.73 10.21
N GLU A 219 -7.65 15.66 10.82
CA GLU A 219 -7.11 15.69 12.19
C GLU A 219 -5.77 16.42 12.28
N ALA A 220 -4.88 16.26 11.30
CA ALA A 220 -3.56 16.92 11.28
C ALA A 220 -3.68 18.44 11.17
N TRP A 221 -4.60 18.93 10.34
CA TRP A 221 -4.83 20.36 10.11
C TRP A 221 -5.93 20.95 11.00
N GLY A 222 -6.60 20.13 11.81
CA GLY A 222 -7.65 20.58 12.74
C GLY A 222 -8.98 20.95 12.07
N PHE A 223 -9.22 20.49 10.84
CA PHE A 223 -10.53 20.61 10.21
C PHE A 223 -11.53 19.69 10.92
N LYS A 224 -12.37 20.24 11.78
CA LYS A 224 -13.54 19.50 12.28
C LYS A 224 -14.62 19.57 11.21
N ASP A 225 -15.11 18.41 10.75
CA ASP A 225 -16.31 18.34 9.90
C ASP A 225 -17.45 19.11 10.61
N ASP A 226 -17.76 20.31 10.10
CA ASP A 226 -18.78 21.22 10.64
C ASP A 226 -20.23 20.71 10.35
N LYS A 227 -20.42 19.39 10.25
CA LYS A 227 -21.71 18.74 9.96
C LYS A 227 -22.65 18.61 11.17
N ASN A 228 -22.24 19.08 12.35
CA ASN A 228 -23.08 19.15 13.56
C ASN A 228 -23.34 20.60 14.03
N LYS A 229 -23.29 21.59 13.13
CA LYS A 229 -23.84 22.94 13.39
C LYS A 229 -25.16 23.12 12.65
N THR A 230 -26.15 22.32 13.02
CA THR A 230 -27.56 22.69 12.88
C THR A 230 -28.22 22.34 14.20
N ASP A 231 -28.30 23.35 15.06
CA ASP A 231 -29.35 23.59 16.05
C ASP A 231 -29.60 25.09 16.10
#